data_AF-A0A925HBF3-F1
#
_entry.id   AF-A0A925HBF3-F1
#
_cell.length_a   1.000
_cell.length_b   1.000
_cell.length_c   1.000
_cell.angle_alpha   90.00
_cell.angle_beta   90.00
_cell.angle_gamma   90.00
#
_symmetry.space_group_name_H-M   'P 1'
#
loop_
_entity.id
_entity.type
_entity.pdbx_description
1 polymer ?
#
loop_
_entity_poly.entity_id
_entity_poly.type
_entity_poly.pdbx_seq_one_letter_code
_entity_poly.pdbx_strand_id
1 'polypeptide(L)'
;MNINQNVLTLDEFRFSEQRNFPQATGELSNLLRDLAFAAKLINAEVSKAGLVDLLGDTGTINVQGEEVKKLDLFANQTLISCLKRGISCAGIVSEELDDVTIFDDEKSCQSKYIVAFDPLDGSSNIDNCISIGSIFGVYLRASEAGKKCTVEDFILEGRNMVAAGYVIYGSSTIFVYATTRSVNGFTLDPAVGEFFLSHPNIRCPQLGRICSVNFSNYLNYSPGVQQYLDHIQLKNKEEEGYYTQRHVASMVADLHRNLIKGGIFLNPATPKYKNGKLRLVYECMPWAFIYEIAGGKAIDGTQRVLDIPFNDLHQRTPFFIGSSSMIDELENYFGRYTTCK
;
A
#
# COMPACT_ATOMS: atom_id res chain seq x y z
N MET A 1 12.54 20.04 -29.24
CA MET A 1 11.95 19.46 -28.02
C MET A 1 11.43 20.60 -27.17
N ASN A 2 10.11 20.75 -27.04
CA ASN A 2 9.56 21.72 -26.09
C ASN A 2 9.74 21.13 -24.69
N ILE A 3 10.54 21.79 -23.86
CA ILE A 3 10.55 21.53 -22.42
C ILE A 3 9.14 21.86 -21.93
N ASN A 4 8.40 20.85 -21.49
CA ASN A 4 7.08 21.06 -20.93
C ASN A 4 7.25 21.84 -19.63
N GLN A 5 6.97 23.15 -19.65
CA GLN A 5 7.17 24.06 -18.51
C GLN A 5 6.22 23.79 -17.33
N ASN A 6 5.32 22.81 -17.44
CA ASN A 6 4.34 22.45 -16.42
C ASN A 6 4.68 21.16 -15.65
N VAL A 7 5.88 20.61 -15.81
CA VAL A 7 6.25 19.37 -15.10
C VAL A 7 6.87 19.74 -13.75
N LEU A 8 6.11 19.50 -12.67
CA LEU A 8 6.59 19.69 -11.29
C LEU A 8 7.33 18.44 -10.82
N THR A 9 8.50 18.63 -10.23
CA THR A 9 9.13 17.59 -9.41
C THR A 9 8.33 17.33 -8.14
N LEU A 10 8.55 16.17 -7.50
CA LEU A 10 7.97 15.84 -6.20
C LEU A 10 8.30 16.91 -5.14
N ASP A 11 9.52 17.44 -5.16
CA ASP A 11 9.94 18.49 -4.24
C ASP A 11 9.20 19.81 -4.51
N GLU A 12 9.13 20.26 -5.77
CA GLU A 12 8.37 21.47 -6.12
C GLU A 12 6.89 21.35 -5.77
N PHE A 13 6.27 20.20 -6.05
CA PHE A 13 4.87 19.94 -5.68
C PHE A 13 4.66 19.98 -4.16
N ARG A 14 5.56 19.36 -3.38
CA ARG A 14 5.46 19.38 -1.91
C ARG A 14 5.66 20.78 -1.34
N PHE A 15 6.56 21.58 -1.91
CA PHE A 15 6.73 22.97 -1.51
C PHE A 15 5.51 23.83 -1.87
N SER A 16 4.91 23.62 -3.06
CA SER A 16 3.68 24.34 -3.42
C SER A 16 2.52 23.97 -2.50
N GLU A 17 2.36 22.69 -2.16
CA GLU A 17 1.32 22.23 -1.25
C GLU A 17 1.54 22.76 0.17
N GLN A 18 2.77 22.76 0.69
CA GLN A 18 3.06 23.27 2.03
C GLN A 18 2.71 24.75 2.18
N ARG A 19 2.89 25.58 1.13
CA ARG A 19 2.54 27.00 1.16
C ARG A 19 1.05 27.25 1.37
N ASN A 20 0.20 26.29 1.04
CA ASN A 20 -1.24 26.37 1.29
C ASN A 20 -1.59 26.21 2.79
N PHE A 21 -0.60 26.00 3.67
CA PHE A 21 -0.77 25.78 5.10
C PHE A 21 0.24 26.56 5.94
N PRO A 22 -0.12 27.75 6.45
CA PRO A 22 0.77 28.58 7.25
C PRO A 22 1.33 27.89 8.52
N GLN A 23 0.61 26.87 9.04
CA GLN A 23 0.98 26.12 10.24
C GLN A 23 1.80 24.84 9.93
N ALA A 24 2.07 24.53 8.66
CA ALA A 24 2.78 23.32 8.29
C ALA A 24 4.29 23.47 8.55
N THR A 25 4.81 22.65 9.47
CA THR A 25 6.24 22.60 9.83
C THR A 25 7.15 22.07 8.72
N GLY A 26 6.59 21.48 7.66
CA GLY A 26 7.34 20.83 6.57
C GLY A 26 7.83 19.42 6.89
N GLU A 27 7.56 18.92 8.08
CA GLU A 27 8.03 17.61 8.54
C GLU A 27 7.46 16.45 7.70
N LEU A 28 6.17 16.50 7.32
CA LEU A 28 5.59 15.48 6.43
C LEU A 28 6.25 15.53 5.04
N SER A 29 6.53 16.74 4.54
CA SER A 29 7.25 16.91 3.29
C SER A 29 8.61 16.20 3.39
N ASN A 30 9.41 16.50 4.40
CA ASN A 30 10.72 15.84 4.59
C ASN A 30 10.59 14.31 4.66
N LEU A 31 9.58 13.79 5.36
CA LEU A 31 9.31 12.36 5.43
C LEU A 31 9.09 11.73 4.05
N LEU A 32 8.24 12.36 3.23
CA LEU A 32 7.95 11.91 1.86
C LEU A 32 9.18 11.98 0.96
N ARG A 33 10.09 12.95 1.19
CA ARG A 33 11.38 13.01 0.51
C ARG A 33 12.24 11.79 0.84
N ASP A 34 12.33 11.43 2.12
CA ASP A 34 13.15 10.32 2.58
C ASP A 34 12.63 8.98 2.06
N LEU A 35 11.30 8.81 2.01
CA LEU A 35 10.63 7.66 1.39
C LEU A 35 10.87 7.61 -0.13
N ALA A 36 10.75 8.73 -0.83
CA ALA A 36 11.03 8.79 -2.27
C ALA A 36 12.51 8.54 -2.57
N PHE A 37 13.42 8.97 -1.72
CA PHE A 37 14.84 8.66 -1.84
C PHE A 37 15.11 7.17 -1.66
N ALA A 38 14.52 6.54 -0.63
CA ALA A 38 14.60 5.09 -0.44
C ALA A 38 14.06 4.33 -1.66
N ALA A 39 12.94 4.79 -2.22
CA ALA A 39 12.36 4.21 -3.44
C ALA A 39 13.30 4.29 -4.65
N LYS A 40 14.07 5.37 -4.81
CA LYS A 40 15.09 5.49 -5.87
C LYS A 40 16.21 4.47 -5.70
N LEU A 41 16.66 4.24 -4.46
CA LEU A 41 17.69 3.25 -4.15
C LEU A 41 17.19 1.81 -4.39
N ILE A 42 15.97 1.50 -3.94
CA ILE A 42 15.33 0.20 -4.19
C ILE A 42 15.16 -0.03 -5.69
N ASN A 43 14.63 0.95 -6.42
CA ASN A 43 14.48 0.89 -7.86
C ASN A 43 15.79 0.58 -8.59
N ALA A 44 16.90 1.20 -8.16
CA ALA A 44 18.20 0.99 -8.78
C ALA A 44 18.62 -0.49 -8.69
N GLU A 45 18.38 -1.14 -7.56
CA GLU A 45 18.72 -2.56 -7.39
C GLU A 45 17.70 -3.50 -8.06
N VAL A 46 16.39 -3.23 -7.91
CA VAL A 46 15.32 -3.99 -8.58
C VAL A 46 15.54 -4.03 -10.10
N SER A 47 15.88 -2.89 -10.72
CA SER A 47 16.08 -2.78 -12.17
C SER A 47 17.27 -3.58 -12.70
N LYS A 48 18.18 -4.02 -11.82
CA LYS A 48 19.36 -4.81 -12.18
C LYS A 48 19.41 -6.14 -11.45
N ALA A 49 18.34 -6.57 -10.77
CA ALA A 49 18.39 -7.71 -9.85
C ALA A 49 18.94 -8.99 -10.50
N GLY A 50 18.66 -9.25 -11.79
CA GLY A 50 19.24 -10.40 -12.52
C GLY A 50 20.73 -10.31 -12.88
N LEU A 51 21.37 -9.16 -12.67
CA LEU A 51 22.80 -8.91 -12.92
C LEU A 51 23.61 -8.82 -11.63
N VAL A 52 22.94 -8.73 -10.47
CA VAL A 52 23.53 -8.59 -9.15
C VAL A 52 23.14 -9.82 -8.32
N ASP A 53 23.93 -10.24 -7.34
CA ASP A 53 23.60 -11.39 -6.48
C ASP A 53 22.52 -11.04 -5.42
N LEU A 54 21.40 -10.50 -5.87
CA LEU A 54 20.26 -10.05 -5.07
C LEU A 54 18.98 -10.86 -5.31
N LEU A 55 19.03 -11.86 -6.19
CA LEU A 55 17.96 -12.84 -6.39
C LEU A 55 18.08 -14.03 -5.45
N GLY A 56 16.96 -14.70 -5.23
CA GLY A 56 16.87 -15.91 -4.40
C GLY A 56 16.70 -15.67 -2.91
N ASP A 57 16.56 -16.79 -2.20
CA ASP A 57 16.25 -16.85 -0.78
C ASP A 57 17.48 -16.58 0.10
N THR A 58 17.24 -15.97 1.24
CA THR A 58 18.26 -15.75 2.29
C THR A 58 18.45 -16.99 3.17
N GLY A 59 17.56 -17.98 3.05
CA GLY A 59 17.47 -19.12 3.96
C GLY A 59 16.85 -18.78 5.33
N THR A 60 16.33 -17.57 5.49
CA THR A 60 15.62 -17.13 6.71
C THR A 60 14.11 -17.11 6.49
N ILE A 61 13.36 -17.29 7.57
CA ILE A 61 11.90 -17.23 7.60
C ILE A 61 11.52 -16.05 8.49
N ASN A 62 10.68 -15.14 8.01
CA ASN A 62 10.20 -13.99 8.80
C ASN A 62 9.10 -14.41 9.79
N VAL A 63 8.64 -13.47 10.63
CA VAL A 63 7.53 -13.70 11.58
C VAL A 63 6.23 -14.11 10.94
N GLN A 64 6.12 -13.93 9.63
CA GLN A 64 4.95 -14.32 8.86
C GLN A 64 4.99 -15.78 8.38
N GLY A 65 6.09 -16.49 8.63
CA GLY A 65 6.30 -17.85 8.13
C GLY A 65 6.62 -17.90 6.63
N GLU A 66 7.12 -16.80 6.06
CA GLU A 66 7.47 -16.68 4.64
C GLU A 66 8.99 -16.65 4.45
N GLU A 67 9.49 -17.29 3.38
CA GLU A 67 10.91 -17.28 3.03
C GLU A 67 11.31 -15.88 2.56
N VAL A 68 12.32 -15.31 3.21
CA VAL A 68 12.76 -13.93 2.95
C VAL A 68 13.72 -13.91 1.77
N LYS A 69 13.44 -13.09 0.76
CA LYS A 69 14.33 -12.88 -0.39
C LYS A 69 15.42 -11.88 -0.04
N LYS A 70 16.58 -11.98 -0.70
CA LYS A 70 17.70 -11.04 -0.47
C LYS A 70 17.28 -9.59 -0.72
N LEU A 71 16.42 -9.38 -1.72
CA LEU A 71 15.91 -8.05 -2.07
C LEU A 71 14.94 -7.49 -1.02
N ASP A 72 14.20 -8.34 -0.30
CA ASP A 72 13.33 -7.92 0.82
C ASP A 72 14.18 -7.31 1.94
N LEU A 73 15.26 -8.00 2.34
CA LEU A 73 16.20 -7.50 3.33
C LEU A 73 16.85 -6.18 2.90
N PHE A 74 17.24 -6.08 1.63
CA PHE A 74 17.82 -4.85 1.08
C PHE A 74 16.81 -3.69 1.13
N ALA A 75 15.57 -3.92 0.70
CA ALA A 75 14.52 -2.90 0.71
C ALA A 75 14.19 -2.46 2.14
N ASN A 76 14.06 -3.41 3.07
CA ASN A 76 13.83 -3.13 4.49
C ASN A 76 14.95 -2.28 5.10
N GLN A 77 16.21 -2.69 4.93
CA GLN A 77 17.36 -1.94 5.44
C GLN A 77 17.48 -0.55 4.81
N THR A 78 17.16 -0.42 3.52
CA THR A 78 17.18 0.85 2.81
C THR A 78 16.15 1.83 3.36
N LEU A 79 14.91 1.38 3.57
CA LEU A 79 13.85 2.19 4.16
C LEU A 79 14.19 2.60 5.61
N ILE A 80 14.60 1.65 6.44
CA ILE A 80 15.00 1.93 7.84
C ILE A 80 16.14 2.95 7.87
N SER A 81 17.17 2.77 7.04
CA SER A 81 18.34 3.66 7.01
C SER A 81 17.98 5.07 6.56
N CYS A 82 17.12 5.21 5.53
CA CYS A 82 16.67 6.52 5.06
C CYS A 82 15.80 7.22 6.11
N LEU A 83 14.85 6.51 6.73
CA LEU A 83 13.96 7.06 7.75
C LEU A 83 14.72 7.45 9.02
N LYS A 84 15.65 6.60 9.49
CA LYS A 84 16.51 6.89 10.64
C LYS A 84 17.50 8.03 10.38
N ARG A 85 17.99 8.17 9.13
CA ARG A 85 18.85 9.29 8.73
C ARG A 85 18.07 10.60 8.58
N GLY A 86 16.79 10.52 8.23
CA GLY A 86 15.85 11.63 8.21
C GLY A 86 15.68 12.33 9.57
N ILE A 87 14.91 13.41 9.59
CA ILE A 87 14.59 14.20 10.80
C ILE A 87 13.10 14.14 11.16
N SER A 88 12.34 13.31 10.44
CA SER A 88 10.87 13.39 10.42
C SER A 88 10.21 12.04 10.70
N CYS A 89 10.94 11.10 11.29
CA CYS A 89 10.41 9.81 11.72
C CYS A 89 10.92 9.50 13.13
N ALA A 90 10.01 9.16 14.04
CA ALA A 90 10.32 8.82 15.43
C ALA A 90 10.47 7.29 15.64
N GLY A 91 9.91 6.49 14.74
CA GLY A 91 10.01 5.04 14.77
C GLY A 91 9.23 4.40 13.65
N ILE A 92 9.44 3.09 13.46
CA ILE A 92 8.90 2.33 12.34
C ILE A 92 8.32 0.98 12.75
N VAL A 93 7.44 0.47 11.88
CA VAL A 93 6.97 -0.92 11.83
C VAL A 93 7.25 -1.44 10.42
N SER A 94 7.76 -2.67 10.31
CA SER A 94 8.06 -3.31 9.03
C SER A 94 7.46 -4.70 8.99
N GLU A 95 7.05 -5.17 7.81
CA GLU A 95 6.70 -6.58 7.62
C GLU A 95 7.85 -7.53 8.02
N GLU A 96 9.10 -7.10 7.79
CA GLU A 96 10.30 -7.92 7.95
C GLU A 96 10.90 -7.86 9.37
N LEU A 97 10.18 -7.26 10.34
CA LEU A 97 10.63 -7.14 11.73
C LEU A 97 9.55 -7.62 12.68
N ASP A 98 9.96 -8.35 13.72
CA ASP A 98 9.08 -8.91 14.75
C ASP A 98 8.45 -7.84 15.65
N ASP A 99 9.22 -6.78 15.92
CA ASP A 99 8.88 -5.73 16.87
C ASP A 99 9.04 -4.34 16.24
N VAL A 100 8.45 -3.35 16.90
CA VAL A 100 8.61 -1.94 16.55
C VAL A 100 10.07 -1.51 16.68
N THR A 101 10.53 -0.62 15.80
CA THR A 101 11.85 0.00 15.93
C THR A 101 11.70 1.46 16.31
N ILE A 102 12.10 1.79 17.54
CA ILE A 102 12.10 3.16 18.05
C ILE A 102 13.45 3.81 17.74
N PHE A 103 13.42 5.01 17.14
CA PHE A 103 14.62 5.83 16.97
C PHE A 103 14.77 6.75 18.18
N ASP A 104 15.88 6.61 18.89
CA ASP A 104 16.12 7.25 20.19
C ASP A 104 17.12 8.41 20.14
N ASP A 105 17.57 8.78 18.95
CA ASP A 105 18.42 9.95 18.76
C ASP A 105 17.60 11.27 18.83
N GLU A 106 18.29 12.37 19.11
CA GLU A 106 17.67 13.65 19.48
C GLU A 106 16.68 14.17 18.42
N LYS A 107 17.04 14.13 17.14
CA LYS A 107 16.18 14.59 16.04
C LYS A 107 14.93 13.71 15.88
N SER A 108 15.06 12.40 16.09
CA SER A 108 13.95 11.44 15.97
C SER A 108 12.97 11.60 17.14
N CYS A 109 13.47 11.90 18.34
CA CYS A 109 12.62 12.21 19.49
C CYS A 109 11.75 13.46 19.28
N GLN A 110 12.22 14.42 18.47
CA GLN A 110 11.46 15.61 18.08
C GLN A 110 10.41 15.35 17.00
N SER A 111 10.46 14.18 16.34
CA SER A 111 9.50 13.87 15.29
C SER A 111 8.14 13.44 15.84
N LYS A 112 7.09 13.80 15.09
CA LYS A 112 5.70 13.43 15.38
C LYS A 112 5.17 12.24 14.58
N TYR A 113 5.99 11.65 13.70
CA TYR A 113 5.52 10.61 12.79
C TYR A 113 6.09 9.23 13.08
N ILE A 114 5.22 8.23 12.93
CA ILE A 114 5.56 6.81 12.85
C ILE A 114 5.25 6.34 11.44
N VAL A 115 6.12 5.49 10.88
CA VAL A 115 5.91 4.91 9.55
C VAL A 115 5.78 3.39 9.67
N ALA A 116 4.66 2.85 9.22
CA ALA A 116 4.51 1.41 8.99
C ALA A 116 4.67 1.12 7.50
N PHE A 117 5.44 0.10 7.13
CA PHE A 117 5.68 -0.21 5.72
C PHE A 117 5.82 -1.71 5.43
N ASP A 118 5.40 -2.08 4.23
CA ASP A 118 5.85 -3.29 3.55
C ASP A 118 6.99 -2.85 2.62
N PRO A 119 8.23 -3.31 2.86
CA PRO A 119 9.37 -2.88 2.08
C PRO A 119 9.31 -3.37 0.64
N LEU A 120 8.73 -4.55 0.37
CA LEU A 120 8.72 -5.17 -0.95
C LEU A 120 7.52 -6.11 -1.18
N ASP A 121 6.34 -5.52 -1.43
CA ASP A 121 5.13 -6.25 -1.83
C ASP A 121 5.34 -7.05 -3.11
N GLY A 122 4.84 -8.28 -3.09
CA GLY A 122 4.91 -9.20 -4.20
C GLY A 122 6.29 -9.85 -4.34
N SER A 123 7.05 -10.00 -3.25
CA SER A 123 8.38 -10.61 -3.23
C SER A 123 8.45 -11.98 -3.94
N SER A 124 7.38 -12.78 -3.92
CA SER A 124 7.28 -14.04 -4.68
C SER A 124 7.43 -13.88 -6.21
N ASN A 125 7.34 -12.65 -6.72
CA ASN A 125 7.42 -12.30 -8.13
C ASN A 125 8.78 -11.71 -8.55
N ILE A 126 9.71 -11.51 -7.61
CA ILE A 126 11.03 -10.91 -7.88
C ILE A 126 11.77 -11.70 -8.95
N ASP A 127 11.89 -13.02 -8.77
CA ASP A 127 12.63 -13.91 -9.69
C ASP A 127 11.94 -14.04 -11.07
N ASN A 128 10.66 -13.65 -11.17
CA ASN A 128 9.86 -13.72 -12.39
C ASN A 128 9.82 -12.41 -13.18
N CYS A 129 10.51 -11.36 -12.72
CA CYS A 129 10.52 -10.03 -13.36
C CYS A 129 9.09 -9.45 -13.56
N ILE A 130 8.19 -9.77 -12.64
CA ILE A 130 6.84 -9.20 -12.59
C ILE A 130 6.88 -7.96 -11.68
N SER A 131 5.94 -7.03 -11.87
CA SER A 131 5.85 -5.82 -11.06
C SER A 131 5.70 -6.14 -9.57
N ILE A 132 6.50 -5.45 -8.76
CA ILE A 132 6.53 -5.47 -7.30
C ILE A 132 6.44 -4.03 -6.78
N GLY A 133 6.41 -3.82 -5.47
CA GLY A 133 6.31 -2.47 -4.93
C GLY A 133 6.68 -2.32 -3.48
N SER A 134 6.63 -1.10 -2.95
CA SER A 134 6.72 -0.85 -1.51
C SER A 134 5.44 -0.14 -1.07
N ILE A 135 4.96 -0.40 0.14
CA ILE A 135 3.73 0.21 0.69
C ILE A 135 4.08 0.90 2.00
N PHE A 136 3.50 2.06 2.29
CA PHE A 136 3.72 2.75 3.55
C PHE A 136 2.47 3.50 4.05
N GLY A 137 2.29 3.50 5.36
CA GLY A 137 1.35 4.34 6.10
C GLY A 137 2.10 5.24 7.09
N VAL A 138 1.66 6.49 7.21
CA VAL A 138 2.23 7.50 8.11
C VAL A 138 1.19 7.87 9.15
N TYR A 139 1.56 7.72 10.42
CA TYR A 139 0.72 7.96 11.58
C TYR A 139 1.30 9.06 12.44
N LEU A 140 0.45 9.78 13.17
CA LEU A 140 0.89 10.62 14.27
C LEU A 140 1.14 9.76 15.51
N ARG A 141 2.28 9.95 16.17
CA ARG A 141 2.52 9.39 17.51
C ARG A 141 1.53 10.01 18.51
N ALA A 142 1.14 9.24 19.53
CA ALA A 142 0.25 9.73 20.58
C ALA A 142 1.01 10.56 21.65
N SER A 143 2.26 10.19 21.91
CA SER A 143 3.13 10.84 22.88
C SER A 143 3.66 12.18 22.39
N GLU A 144 4.03 13.04 23.34
CA GLU A 144 4.49 14.41 23.06
C GLU A 144 5.86 14.43 22.38
N ALA A 145 5.99 15.22 21.30
CA ALA A 145 7.26 15.47 20.62
C ALA A 145 8.33 16.00 21.59
N GLY A 146 9.58 15.58 21.38
CA GLY A 146 10.72 15.87 22.26
C GLY A 146 11.00 14.79 23.30
N LYS A 147 10.10 13.80 23.45
CA LYS A 147 10.33 12.59 24.24
C LYS A 147 10.58 11.39 23.32
N LYS A 148 11.27 10.36 23.84
CA LYS A 148 11.40 9.07 23.15
C LYS A 148 10.02 8.43 22.94
N CYS A 149 9.79 7.84 21.77
CA CYS A 149 8.57 7.07 21.54
C CYS A 149 8.49 5.86 22.46
N THR A 150 7.27 5.44 22.74
CA THR A 150 6.92 4.29 23.57
C THR A 150 6.19 3.26 22.72
N VAL A 151 6.05 2.02 23.19
CA VAL A 151 5.38 0.96 22.42
C VAL A 151 3.90 1.30 22.20
N GLU A 152 3.31 2.04 23.14
CA GLU A 152 1.94 2.55 23.09
C GLU A 152 1.70 3.51 21.92
N ASP A 153 2.74 4.17 21.40
CA ASP A 153 2.64 5.00 20.20
C ASP A 153 2.40 4.18 18.92
N PHE A 154 2.64 2.87 18.97
CA PHE A 154 2.48 1.94 17.86
C PHE A 154 1.14 1.19 17.92
N ILE A 155 0.17 1.70 18.66
CA ILE A 155 -1.24 1.35 18.50
C ILE A 155 -1.74 2.07 17.24
N LEU A 156 -1.49 1.45 16.09
CA LEU A 156 -1.69 2.06 14.78
C LEU A 156 -3.12 1.83 14.28
N GLU A 157 -3.98 2.80 14.53
CA GLU A 157 -5.37 2.80 14.04
C GLU A 157 -5.51 3.60 12.75
N GLY A 158 -6.32 3.11 11.81
CA GLY A 158 -6.50 3.73 10.49
C GLY A 158 -6.97 5.19 10.54
N ARG A 159 -7.78 5.56 11.54
CA ARG A 159 -8.22 6.94 11.78
C ARG A 159 -7.10 7.93 12.13
N ASN A 160 -5.96 7.45 12.61
CA ASN A 160 -4.81 8.28 13.00
C ASN A 160 -3.80 8.43 11.85
N MET A 161 -4.06 7.80 10.71
CA MET A 161 -3.24 7.91 9.51
C MET A 161 -3.38 9.30 8.90
N VAL A 162 -2.26 9.96 8.62
CA VAL A 162 -2.22 11.31 8.02
C VAL A 162 -1.81 11.29 6.56
N ALA A 163 -1.09 10.25 6.15
CA ALA A 163 -0.72 9.99 4.78
C ALA A 163 -0.48 8.49 4.58
N ALA A 164 -0.64 8.03 3.36
CA ALA A 164 -0.25 6.70 2.93
C ALA A 164 0.25 6.75 1.50
N GLY A 165 1.02 5.77 1.09
CA GLY A 165 1.45 5.67 -0.28
C GLY A 165 2.00 4.31 -0.63
N TYR A 166 2.37 4.19 -1.88
CA TYR A 166 3.06 3.03 -2.40
C TYR A 166 3.98 3.46 -3.54
N VAL A 167 4.92 2.58 -3.84
CA VAL A 167 5.78 2.67 -5.02
C VAL A 167 5.54 1.41 -5.83
N ILE A 168 5.30 1.56 -7.12
CA ILE A 168 5.27 0.44 -8.06
C ILE A 168 6.56 0.43 -8.86
N TYR A 169 7.31 -0.68 -8.78
CA TYR A 169 8.48 -0.97 -9.60
C TYR A 169 8.03 -1.84 -10.78
N GLY A 170 7.46 -1.19 -11.80
CA GLY A 170 6.92 -1.85 -13.00
C GLY A 170 7.71 -1.52 -14.25
N SER A 171 7.01 -1.40 -15.39
CA SER A 171 7.60 -0.89 -16.64
C SER A 171 8.18 0.52 -16.51
N SER A 172 7.66 1.28 -15.56
CA SER A 172 8.18 2.55 -15.05
C SER A 172 7.98 2.58 -13.55
N THR A 173 8.82 3.31 -12.84
CA THR A 173 8.68 3.45 -11.38
C THR A 173 7.82 4.64 -11.03
N ILE A 174 6.73 4.40 -10.29
CA ILE A 174 5.76 5.43 -9.91
C ILE A 174 5.63 5.46 -8.40
N PHE A 175 5.90 6.62 -7.80
CA PHE A 175 5.64 6.92 -6.40
C PHE A 175 4.26 7.56 -6.27
N VAL A 176 3.35 6.93 -5.54
CA VAL A 176 1.99 7.43 -5.31
C VAL A 176 1.80 7.66 -3.83
N TYR A 177 1.26 8.82 -3.45
CA TYR A 177 0.84 9.04 -2.06
C TYR A 177 -0.48 9.81 -1.99
N ALA A 178 -1.18 9.56 -0.89
CA ALA A 178 -2.39 10.23 -0.48
C ALA A 178 -2.13 11.00 0.81
N THR A 179 -2.75 12.17 0.90
CA THR A 179 -3.06 12.84 2.18
C THR A 179 -4.57 12.86 2.35
N THR A 180 -5.10 13.48 3.40
CA THR A 180 -6.55 13.66 3.57
C THR A 180 -7.25 14.48 2.47
N ARG A 181 -6.50 15.01 1.48
CA ARG A 181 -7.03 15.91 0.44
C ARG A 181 -7.05 15.32 -0.95
N SER A 182 -5.95 14.67 -1.34
CA SER A 182 -5.75 14.20 -2.71
C SER A 182 -4.79 13.04 -2.75
N VAL A 183 -4.88 12.29 -3.85
CA VAL A 183 -3.94 11.23 -4.21
C VAL A 183 -3.16 11.71 -5.44
N ASN A 184 -1.83 11.64 -5.40
CA ASN A 184 -0.98 12.09 -6.51
C ASN A 184 0.09 11.06 -6.82
N GLY A 185 0.36 10.85 -8.10
CA GLY A 185 1.39 9.94 -8.60
C GLY A 185 2.50 10.67 -9.35
N PHE A 186 3.73 10.22 -9.13
CA PHE A 186 4.94 10.79 -9.69
C PHE A 186 5.75 9.69 -10.37
N THR A 187 6.14 9.90 -11.62
CA THR A 187 6.95 8.94 -12.37
C THR A 187 8.43 9.32 -12.26
N LEU A 188 9.27 8.33 -11.98
CA LEU A 188 10.72 8.51 -11.95
C LEU A 188 11.28 8.68 -13.36
N ASP A 189 12.01 9.76 -13.61
CA ASP A 189 12.93 9.85 -14.74
C ASP A 189 14.30 9.31 -14.28
N PRO A 190 14.75 8.15 -14.77
CA PRO A 190 16.01 7.56 -14.35
C PRO A 190 17.24 8.33 -14.87
N ALA A 191 17.12 9.14 -15.93
CA ALA A 191 18.23 9.90 -16.48
C ALA A 191 18.60 11.10 -15.59
N VAL A 192 17.59 11.72 -14.97
CA VAL A 192 17.76 12.84 -14.03
C VAL A 192 17.81 12.35 -12.58
N GLY A 193 17.17 11.22 -12.28
CA GLY A 193 17.04 10.68 -10.93
C GLY A 193 15.97 11.40 -10.11
N GLU A 194 14.93 11.94 -10.75
CA GLU A 194 13.86 12.71 -10.08
C GLU A 194 12.46 12.20 -10.41
N PHE A 195 11.57 12.35 -9.41
CA PHE A 195 10.15 12.02 -9.55
C PHE A 195 9.38 13.24 -10.03
N PHE A 196 8.68 13.09 -11.16
CA PHE A 196 7.88 14.14 -11.78
C PHE A 196 6.40 13.83 -11.69
N LEU A 197 5.59 14.84 -11.35
CA LEU A 197 4.14 14.72 -11.26
C LEU A 197 3.58 14.27 -12.61
N SER A 198 3.02 13.06 -12.64
CA SER A 198 2.48 12.43 -13.85
C SER A 198 1.01 12.09 -13.71
N HIS A 199 0.51 11.94 -12.48
CA HIS A 199 -0.87 11.59 -12.17
C HIS A 199 -1.42 12.52 -11.08
N PRO A 200 -1.78 13.77 -11.41
CA PRO A 200 -2.36 14.70 -10.44
C PRO A 200 -3.79 14.28 -10.05
N ASN A 201 -4.11 14.37 -8.75
CA ASN A 201 -5.47 14.15 -8.20
C ASN A 201 -6.14 12.87 -8.73
N ILE A 202 -5.48 11.72 -8.55
CA ILE A 202 -6.00 10.40 -8.91
C ILE A 202 -7.37 10.19 -8.26
N ARG A 203 -8.34 9.76 -9.07
CA ARG A 203 -9.68 9.37 -8.62
C ARG A 203 -9.97 7.94 -9.08
N CYS A 204 -10.44 7.12 -8.15
CA CYS A 204 -10.92 5.79 -8.45
C CYS A 204 -12.25 5.92 -9.20
N PRO A 205 -12.42 5.33 -10.39
CA PRO A 205 -13.72 5.31 -11.05
C PRO A 205 -14.78 4.66 -10.17
N GLN A 206 -15.96 5.27 -10.09
CA GLN A 206 -17.07 4.79 -9.26
C GLN A 206 -17.51 3.36 -9.65
N LEU A 207 -17.45 3.05 -10.95
CA LEU A 207 -17.66 1.73 -11.52
C LEU A 207 -16.44 1.33 -12.34
N GLY A 208 -16.04 0.07 -12.23
CA GLY A 208 -15.01 -0.54 -13.04
C GLY A 208 -15.49 -1.83 -13.68
N ARG A 209 -14.62 -2.40 -14.52
CA ARG A 209 -14.88 -3.66 -15.23
C ARG A 209 -13.79 -4.70 -14.99
N ILE A 210 -12.93 -4.50 -13.99
CA ILE A 210 -11.83 -5.41 -13.69
C ILE A 210 -12.12 -6.16 -12.40
N CYS A 211 -12.03 -7.49 -12.42
CA CYS A 211 -12.08 -8.33 -11.23
C CYS A 211 -10.70 -8.95 -11.00
N SER A 212 -10.07 -8.56 -9.88
CA SER A 212 -8.75 -9.03 -9.46
C SER A 212 -8.88 -9.98 -8.29
N VAL A 213 -8.77 -11.28 -8.55
CA VAL A 213 -8.90 -12.33 -7.54
C VAL A 213 -8.15 -13.58 -7.97
N ASN A 214 -7.62 -14.33 -7.01
CA ASN A 214 -7.05 -15.64 -7.28
C ASN A 214 -8.16 -16.69 -7.45
N PHE A 215 -8.56 -16.98 -8.69
CA PHE A 215 -9.64 -17.94 -8.94
C PHE A 215 -9.32 -19.39 -8.55
N SER A 216 -8.05 -19.76 -8.35
CA SER A 216 -7.72 -21.14 -7.92
C SER A 216 -8.26 -21.48 -6.53
N ASN A 217 -8.52 -20.47 -5.71
CA ASN A 217 -9.13 -20.62 -4.38
C ASN A 217 -10.66 -20.51 -4.39
N TYR A 218 -11.33 -20.49 -5.56
CA TYR A 218 -12.78 -20.29 -5.65
C TYR A 218 -13.57 -21.21 -4.71
N LEU A 219 -13.28 -22.51 -4.71
CA LEU A 219 -13.96 -23.50 -3.86
C LEU A 219 -13.68 -23.30 -2.36
N ASN A 220 -12.62 -22.57 -2.01
CA ASN A 220 -12.22 -22.26 -0.65
C ASN A 220 -12.81 -20.94 -0.14
N TYR A 221 -13.46 -20.16 -1.00
CA TYR A 221 -14.07 -18.90 -0.61
C TYR A 221 -15.42 -19.10 0.07
N SER A 222 -15.87 -18.10 0.83
CA SER A 222 -17.21 -18.15 1.44
C SER A 222 -18.30 -18.18 0.36
N PRO A 223 -19.49 -18.72 0.65
CA PRO A 223 -20.60 -18.75 -0.31
C PRO A 223 -20.96 -17.38 -0.88
N GLY A 224 -20.88 -16.31 -0.07
CA GLY A 224 -21.12 -14.94 -0.54
C GLY A 224 -20.11 -14.48 -1.60
N VAL A 225 -18.82 -14.77 -1.40
CA VAL A 225 -17.79 -14.45 -2.40
C VAL A 225 -17.98 -15.30 -3.65
N GLN A 226 -18.26 -16.60 -3.51
CA GLN A 226 -18.53 -17.47 -4.66
C GLN A 226 -19.70 -16.95 -5.51
N GLN A 227 -20.81 -16.58 -4.87
CA GLN A 227 -21.98 -16.01 -5.55
C GLN A 227 -21.69 -14.69 -6.26
N TYR A 228 -20.87 -13.82 -5.68
CA TYR A 228 -20.46 -12.58 -6.34
C TYR A 228 -19.57 -12.86 -7.57
N LEU A 229 -18.65 -13.81 -7.45
CA LEU A 229 -17.82 -14.23 -8.60
C LEU A 229 -18.68 -14.88 -9.69
N ASP A 230 -19.68 -15.68 -9.33
CA ASP A 230 -20.66 -16.24 -10.28
C ASP A 230 -21.47 -15.15 -10.94
N HIS A 231 -21.90 -14.12 -10.19
CA HIS A 231 -22.59 -12.97 -10.75
C HIS A 231 -21.77 -12.25 -11.82
N ILE A 232 -20.47 -12.02 -11.56
CA ILE A 232 -19.55 -11.44 -12.54
C ILE A 232 -19.49 -12.30 -13.83
N GLN A 233 -19.41 -13.63 -13.69
CA GLN A 233 -19.36 -14.53 -14.85
C GLN A 233 -20.71 -14.58 -15.60
N LEU A 234 -21.83 -14.55 -14.89
CA LEU A 234 -23.17 -14.51 -15.49
C LEU A 234 -23.40 -13.22 -16.27
N LYS A 235 -22.93 -12.07 -15.76
CA LYS A 235 -22.96 -10.80 -16.49
C LYS A 235 -22.20 -10.86 -17.80
N ASN A 236 -21.04 -11.53 -17.82
CA ASN A 236 -20.29 -11.77 -19.06
C ASN A 236 -21.01 -12.68 -20.06
N LYS A 237 -21.95 -13.52 -19.61
CA LYS A 237 -22.80 -14.31 -20.50
C LYS A 237 -23.92 -13.47 -21.13
N GLU A 238 -24.41 -12.46 -20.42
CA GLU A 238 -25.42 -11.52 -20.93
C GLU A 238 -24.82 -10.51 -21.91
N GLU A 239 -23.63 -9.97 -21.59
CA GLU A 239 -22.86 -9.05 -22.41
C GLU A 239 -21.40 -9.50 -22.46
N GLU A 240 -20.99 -10.09 -23.59
CA GLU A 240 -19.65 -10.64 -23.76
C GLU A 240 -18.57 -9.59 -23.46
N GLY A 241 -17.68 -9.91 -22.51
CA GLY A 241 -16.57 -9.05 -22.13
C GLY A 241 -16.95 -7.86 -21.24
N TYR A 242 -18.12 -7.85 -20.61
CA TYR A 242 -18.53 -6.79 -19.68
C TYR A 242 -17.52 -6.61 -18.52
N TYR A 243 -17.15 -7.69 -17.83
CA TYR A 243 -16.07 -7.77 -16.86
C TYR A 243 -14.86 -8.51 -17.43
N THR A 244 -13.67 -8.08 -17.03
CA THR A 244 -12.39 -8.70 -17.35
C THR A 244 -11.69 -9.17 -16.08
N GLN A 245 -11.22 -10.41 -16.07
CA GLN A 245 -10.38 -10.89 -14.97
C GLN A 245 -8.93 -10.45 -15.19
N ARG A 246 -8.29 -9.90 -14.15
CA ARG A 246 -6.86 -9.59 -14.15
C ARG A 246 -6.27 -9.88 -12.77
N HIS A 247 -5.27 -10.74 -12.67
CA HIS A 247 -4.61 -11.01 -11.41
C HIS A 247 -3.11 -11.18 -11.65
N VAL A 248 -2.34 -10.18 -11.24
CA VAL A 248 -0.88 -10.15 -11.40
C VAL A 248 -0.19 -10.93 -10.27
N ALA A 249 -0.90 -11.18 -9.18
CA ALA A 249 -0.37 -11.76 -7.94
C ALA A 249 0.70 -10.89 -7.24
N SER A 250 0.69 -9.58 -7.50
CA SER A 250 1.27 -8.52 -6.65
C SER A 250 0.13 -7.58 -6.27
N MET A 251 0.01 -7.27 -4.98
CA MET A 251 -1.05 -6.40 -4.48
C MET A 251 -0.91 -4.99 -5.06
N VAL A 252 0.30 -4.45 -5.06
CA VAL A 252 0.63 -3.15 -5.65
C VAL A 252 0.25 -3.08 -7.12
N ALA A 253 0.60 -4.10 -7.91
CA ALA A 253 0.31 -4.10 -9.33
C ALA A 253 -1.20 -4.19 -9.64
N ASP A 254 -1.92 -5.05 -8.91
CA ASP A 254 -3.36 -5.20 -9.07
C ASP A 254 -4.13 -3.95 -8.62
N LEU A 255 -3.76 -3.38 -7.48
CA LEU A 255 -4.43 -2.22 -6.91
C LEU A 255 -4.07 -0.92 -7.63
N HIS A 256 -2.84 -0.73 -8.11
CA HIS A 256 -2.50 0.43 -8.94
C HIS A 256 -3.34 0.44 -10.22
N ARG A 257 -3.46 -0.71 -10.91
CA ARG A 257 -4.30 -0.82 -12.11
C ARG A 257 -5.76 -0.50 -11.81
N ASN A 258 -6.32 -1.10 -10.75
CA ASN A 258 -7.72 -0.91 -10.38
C ASN A 258 -8.00 0.53 -9.92
N LEU A 259 -7.03 1.20 -9.29
CA LEU A 259 -7.16 2.60 -8.87
C LEU A 259 -7.30 3.52 -10.09
N ILE A 260 -6.53 3.27 -11.15
CA ILE A 260 -6.55 4.08 -12.38
C ILE A 260 -7.73 3.72 -13.30
N LYS A 261 -8.00 2.43 -13.51
CA LYS A 261 -8.99 1.95 -14.49
C LYS A 261 -10.37 1.66 -13.91
N GLY A 262 -10.49 1.63 -12.60
CA GLY A 262 -11.64 1.08 -11.91
C GLY A 262 -11.62 -0.45 -11.90
N GLY A 263 -12.22 -1.03 -10.88
CA GLY A 263 -12.28 -2.46 -10.69
C GLY A 263 -12.38 -2.82 -9.21
N ILE A 264 -12.42 -4.11 -8.94
CA ILE A 264 -12.44 -4.68 -7.60
C ILE A 264 -11.26 -5.64 -7.42
N PHE A 265 -10.66 -5.62 -6.25
CA PHE A 265 -9.68 -6.60 -5.79
C PHE A 265 -10.24 -7.36 -4.60
N LEU A 266 -10.11 -8.68 -4.62
CA LEU A 266 -10.61 -9.58 -3.58
C LEU A 266 -9.49 -10.48 -3.08
N ASN A 267 -9.24 -10.41 -1.77
CA ASN A 267 -8.40 -11.33 -1.01
C ASN A 267 -9.17 -11.81 0.23
N PRO A 268 -10.17 -12.69 0.05
CA PRO A 268 -11.03 -13.16 1.13
C PRO A 268 -10.29 -14.13 2.06
N ALA A 269 -10.89 -14.42 3.21
CA ALA A 269 -10.49 -15.54 4.05
C ALA A 269 -10.57 -16.87 3.28
N THR A 270 -9.70 -17.81 3.64
CA THR A 270 -9.70 -19.19 3.15
C THR A 270 -9.51 -20.16 4.33
N PRO A 271 -9.71 -21.49 4.18
CA PRO A 271 -9.45 -22.44 5.25
C PRO A 271 -7.99 -22.38 5.77
N LYS A 272 -7.03 -22.09 4.88
CA LYS A 272 -5.62 -21.89 5.24
C LYS A 272 -5.40 -20.56 5.96
N TYR A 273 -6.02 -19.48 5.49
CA TYR A 273 -5.88 -18.13 6.02
C TYR A 273 -7.24 -17.63 6.52
N LYS A 274 -7.64 -18.10 7.72
CA LYS A 274 -8.97 -17.83 8.29
C LYS A 274 -9.25 -16.35 8.53
N ASN A 275 -8.21 -15.59 8.86
CA ASN A 275 -8.27 -14.13 9.07
C ASN A 275 -7.75 -13.37 7.84
N GLY A 276 -7.80 -13.96 6.64
CA GLY A 276 -7.18 -13.39 5.44
C GLY A 276 -5.66 -13.55 5.40
N LYS A 277 -5.08 -13.33 4.22
CA LYS A 277 -3.63 -13.45 4.00
C LYS A 277 -2.90 -12.15 4.34
N LEU A 278 -3.47 -11.01 3.94
CA LEU A 278 -2.85 -9.68 3.97
C LEU A 278 -2.88 -9.09 5.37
N ARG A 279 -1.87 -8.28 5.69
CA ARG A 279 -1.67 -7.66 7.01
C ARG A 279 -2.32 -6.29 7.05
N LEU A 280 -2.91 -5.98 8.19
CA LEU A 280 -3.73 -4.80 8.32
C LEU A 280 -2.91 -3.51 8.27
N VAL A 281 -1.83 -3.45 9.06
CA VAL A 281 -1.14 -2.21 9.43
C VAL A 281 -0.34 -1.60 8.27
N TYR A 282 0.36 -2.43 7.50
CA TYR A 282 1.30 -2.00 6.47
C TYR A 282 0.90 -2.38 5.04
N GLU A 283 -0.15 -3.19 4.84
CA GLU A 283 -0.74 -3.45 3.51
C GLU A 283 -2.17 -2.88 3.40
N CYS A 284 -3.11 -3.37 4.20
CA CYS A 284 -4.54 -3.09 3.98
C CYS A 284 -4.93 -1.64 4.33
N MET A 285 -4.52 -1.12 5.49
CA MET A 285 -4.84 0.24 5.93
C MET A 285 -4.26 1.32 4.99
N PRO A 286 -2.97 1.27 4.56
CA PRO A 286 -2.44 2.21 3.59
C PRO A 286 -3.25 2.24 2.29
N TRP A 287 -3.59 1.08 1.74
CA TRP A 287 -4.38 0.99 0.52
C TRP A 287 -5.82 1.49 0.70
N ALA A 288 -6.46 1.15 1.83
CA ALA A 288 -7.80 1.64 2.17
C ALA A 288 -7.82 3.17 2.25
N PHE A 289 -6.84 3.78 2.92
CA PHE A 289 -6.70 5.24 2.99
C PHE A 289 -6.60 5.87 1.60
N ILE A 290 -5.75 5.32 0.73
CA ILE A 290 -5.58 5.83 -0.63
C ILE A 290 -6.88 5.74 -1.43
N TYR A 291 -7.54 4.59 -1.41
CA TYR A 291 -8.77 4.39 -2.19
C TYR A 291 -9.90 5.28 -1.71
N GLU A 292 -10.09 5.44 -0.40
CA GLU A 292 -11.16 6.30 0.14
C GLU A 292 -10.96 7.77 -0.24
N ILE A 293 -9.72 8.29 -0.17
CA ILE A 293 -9.42 9.65 -0.65
C ILE A 293 -9.64 9.76 -2.16
N ALA A 294 -9.37 8.69 -2.92
CA ALA A 294 -9.61 8.63 -4.36
C ALA A 294 -11.10 8.43 -4.73
N GLY A 295 -12.01 8.17 -3.78
CA GLY A 295 -13.45 7.94 -4.02
C GLY A 295 -13.85 6.46 -4.21
N GLY A 296 -12.93 5.53 -3.96
CA GLY A 296 -13.20 4.09 -3.84
C GLY A 296 -13.62 3.69 -2.42
N LYS A 297 -13.70 2.38 -2.18
CA LYS A 297 -14.11 1.80 -0.89
C LYS A 297 -13.26 0.57 -0.56
N ALA A 298 -13.04 0.32 0.74
CA ALA A 298 -12.31 -0.84 1.24
C ALA A 298 -12.98 -1.43 2.51
N ILE A 299 -13.26 -2.72 2.48
CA ILE A 299 -13.93 -3.47 3.56
C ILE A 299 -13.22 -4.81 3.84
N ASP A 300 -13.40 -5.37 5.03
CA ASP A 300 -12.97 -6.74 5.37
C ASP A 300 -14.06 -7.80 5.13
N GLY A 301 -15.19 -7.39 4.57
CA GLY A 301 -16.39 -8.19 4.37
C GLY A 301 -17.44 -8.02 5.47
N THR A 302 -17.10 -7.32 6.56
CA THR A 302 -18.03 -6.99 7.65
C THR A 302 -18.07 -5.50 7.97
N GLN A 303 -16.91 -4.83 7.90
CA GLN A 303 -16.77 -3.41 8.23
C GLN A 303 -15.71 -2.74 7.35
N ARG A 304 -15.66 -1.41 7.45
CA ARG A 304 -14.65 -0.58 6.79
C ARG A 304 -13.26 -0.85 7.36
N VAL A 305 -12.26 -0.97 6.48
CA VAL A 305 -10.90 -1.39 6.87
C VAL A 305 -10.22 -0.42 7.83
N LEU A 306 -10.41 0.89 7.64
CA LEU A 306 -9.83 1.91 8.52
C LEU A 306 -10.47 1.96 9.92
N ASP A 307 -11.61 1.28 10.12
CA ASP A 307 -12.32 1.19 11.40
C ASP A 307 -12.03 -0.13 12.14
N ILE A 308 -11.19 -1.01 11.59
CA ILE A 308 -10.74 -2.25 12.24
C ILE A 308 -9.85 -1.90 13.44
N PRO A 309 -10.15 -2.42 14.65
CA PRO A 309 -9.35 -2.13 15.84
C PRO A 309 -7.94 -2.70 15.70
N PHE A 310 -6.97 -1.98 16.24
CA PHE A 310 -5.61 -2.49 16.39
C PHE A 310 -5.58 -3.56 17.50
N ASN A 311 -5.18 -4.79 17.17
CA ASN A 311 -4.94 -5.84 18.17
C ASN A 311 -3.47 -6.29 18.20
N ASP A 312 -2.84 -6.40 17.04
CA ASP A 312 -1.47 -6.89 16.88
C ASP A 312 -0.81 -6.23 15.67
N LEU A 313 0.51 -6.03 15.73
CA LEU A 313 1.30 -5.39 14.66
C LEU A 313 1.17 -6.13 13.31
N HIS A 314 1.08 -7.45 13.38
CA HIS A 314 1.07 -8.36 12.24
C HIS A 314 -0.32 -8.95 11.99
N GLN A 315 -1.38 -8.37 12.59
CA GLN A 315 -2.73 -8.87 12.41
C GLN A 315 -3.14 -8.87 10.94
N ARG A 316 -3.78 -9.96 10.52
CA ARG A 316 -4.27 -10.14 9.16
C ARG A 316 -5.76 -9.84 9.07
N THR A 317 -6.20 -9.45 7.88
CA THR A 317 -7.62 -9.28 7.59
C THR A 317 -7.96 -9.76 6.17
N PRO A 318 -9.17 -10.30 5.93
CA PRO A 318 -9.70 -10.37 4.57
C PRO A 318 -9.79 -8.96 3.98
N PHE A 319 -9.62 -8.83 2.67
CA PHE A 319 -9.52 -7.52 2.06
C PHE A 319 -10.26 -7.45 0.73
N PHE A 320 -11.22 -6.54 0.67
CA PHE A 320 -11.98 -6.22 -0.54
C PHE A 320 -11.90 -4.72 -0.77
N ILE A 321 -11.39 -4.31 -1.92
CA ILE A 321 -11.10 -2.90 -2.21
C ILE A 321 -11.31 -2.61 -3.69
N GLY A 322 -11.84 -1.42 -4.01
CA GLY A 322 -12.11 -1.09 -5.40
C GLY A 322 -12.98 0.14 -5.62
N SER A 323 -13.49 0.21 -6.85
CA SER A 323 -14.60 1.07 -7.27
C SER A 323 -15.78 0.92 -6.31
N SER A 324 -16.29 2.03 -5.80
CA SER A 324 -17.31 2.05 -4.74
C SER A 324 -18.57 1.27 -5.12
N SER A 325 -19.08 1.41 -6.34
CA SER A 325 -20.26 0.66 -6.78
C SER A 325 -20.05 -0.85 -6.84
N MET A 326 -18.83 -1.32 -7.13
CA MET A 326 -18.53 -2.76 -7.14
C MET A 326 -18.43 -3.32 -5.72
N ILE A 327 -17.90 -2.53 -4.78
CA ILE A 327 -17.87 -2.92 -3.36
C ILE A 327 -19.28 -2.94 -2.77
N ASP A 328 -20.10 -1.92 -3.07
CA ASP A 328 -21.50 -1.87 -2.63
C ASP A 328 -22.31 -3.05 -3.19
N GLU A 329 -22.03 -3.46 -4.45
CA GLU A 329 -22.64 -4.65 -5.04
C GLU A 329 -22.21 -5.94 -4.30
N LEU A 330 -20.91 -6.10 -4.03
CA LEU A 330 -20.35 -7.23 -3.29
C LEU A 330 -20.95 -7.35 -1.87
N GLU A 331 -21.16 -6.24 -1.16
CA GLU A 331 -21.73 -6.24 0.20
C GLU A 331 -23.10 -6.92 0.27
N ASN A 332 -23.90 -6.84 -0.80
CA ASN A 332 -25.21 -7.51 -0.88
C ASN A 332 -25.11 -9.04 -0.80
N TYR A 333 -23.92 -9.61 -1.03
CA TYR A 333 -23.65 -11.04 -0.94
C TYR A 333 -23.12 -11.46 0.44
N PHE A 334 -22.66 -10.51 1.27
CA PHE A 334 -22.28 -10.79 2.66
C PHE A 334 -23.50 -10.81 3.60
N GLY A 335 -24.48 -9.92 3.36
CA GLY A 335 -25.68 -9.78 4.19
C GLY A 335 -26.73 -10.90 4.09
N ARG A 336 -26.50 -11.95 3.28
CA ARG A 336 -27.46 -13.05 3.06
C ARG A 336 -27.24 -14.28 3.94
N TYR A 337 -26.28 -14.27 4.87
CA TYR A 337 -25.96 -15.43 5.73
C TYR A 337 -26.00 -15.17 7.24
N THR A 338 -26.64 -14.10 7.69
CA THR A 338 -27.13 -13.99 9.08
C THR A 338 -28.54 -14.56 9.19
N THR A 339 -28.67 -15.89 9.08
CA THR A 339 -29.59 -16.76 9.84
C THR A 339 -29.77 -18.09 9.09
N CYS A 340 -29.12 -19.14 9.59
CA CYS A 340 -29.79 -20.40 9.89
C CYS A 340 -29.12 -20.95 11.15
N LYS A 341 -29.97 -21.22 12.15
CA LYS A 341 -29.60 -21.78 13.45
C LYS A 341 -28.99 -23.17 13.34
#